data_AF-A0A452TAJ5-F1
#
_entry.id   AF-A0A452TAJ5-F1
#
_cell.length_a   1.000
_cell.length_b   1.000
_cell.length_c   1.000
_cell.angle_alpha   90.00
_cell.angle_beta   90.00
_cell.angle_gamma   90.00
#
_symmetry.space_group_name_H-M   'P 1'
#
loop_
_entity.id
_entity.type
_entity.pdbx_description
1 polymer ?
#
loop_
_entity_poly.entity_id
_entity_poly.type
_entity_poly.pdbx_seq_one_letter_code
_entity_poly.pdbx_strand_id
1 'polypeptide(L)'
;MGGCFSKPKPVELQIEVVLPEKERGKEELSAGGKGSPRAYQGNGTARHFHAEERLPAPHPYPGAQDCVEAAVCHVKDLENGQMREVELGWGKVLLVKDNGEFHALGHKCPHYGAPLVKGVLSRGRVRCPWHGACFNISTGDLEDFPGLDSLHKFQVKIEKEKVYVRASKQVRVWLGAQAKGRSEESVLAQGSACAAGLVCAETLRQEGFSDRIVLCTLDRHLPYDRPKLSKSLDAQPEQLALRPKEFFRAYGIEVLTEAQVVTVDVRNKKVVFKDGFKLEYSKLLLAPGSSPKTLSCKGKEVENVFTIRTPEDANRVVRLARGRNAVVVGAGFLGMEVAAYLTEKAHSVSVVELEETPFRRFLGERVGRALMKMFENNRVKFYMQTEVSELRAQEGKLKEVVLKSSKVVRADVCVRSGGKLPATGFLRQSSIGLDSRGFIPVNKMMQTNVPGVFAAGDAVTFPLAWRNNRKVNIPHWQMAHAQGMTSPLLALGYGEGFDDVIIQGDLEELKFVAFYTKGDEVIAVASMNYDPIVSKVAEVLASGRTIRKREVETGDMSWLTGKGS
;
A
#
# COMPACT_ATOMS: atom_id res chain seq x y z
N MET A 1 -3.48 12.71 -50.38
CA MET A 1 -4.25 12.93 -49.14
C MET A 1 -3.57 12.17 -48.01
N GLY A 2 -2.80 12.85 -47.16
CA GLY A 2 -2.14 12.24 -46.00
C GLY A 2 -2.92 12.54 -44.72
N GLY A 3 -3.70 11.57 -44.24
CA GLY A 3 -4.44 11.73 -42.98
C GLY A 3 -3.50 11.58 -41.79
N CYS A 4 -3.34 12.65 -40.99
CA CYS A 4 -2.68 12.54 -39.68
C CYS A 4 -3.53 11.70 -38.73
N PHE A 5 -3.28 10.40 -38.69
CA PHE A 5 -3.74 9.54 -37.61
C PHE A 5 -3.08 10.02 -36.31
N SER A 6 -3.82 10.80 -35.52
CA SER A 6 -3.48 11.05 -34.13
C SER A 6 -3.32 9.70 -33.42
N LYS A 7 -2.16 9.48 -32.79
CA LYS A 7 -1.99 8.32 -31.93
C LYS A 7 -3.06 8.39 -30.83
N PRO A 8 -3.74 7.28 -30.49
CA PRO A 8 -4.58 7.25 -29.30
C PRO A 8 -3.75 7.69 -28.09
N LYS A 9 -4.37 8.45 -27.17
CA LYS A 9 -3.70 8.85 -25.94
C LYS A 9 -3.48 7.60 -25.07
N PRO A 10 -2.33 7.45 -24.39
CA PRO A 10 -2.11 6.36 -23.45
C PRO A 10 -3.26 6.29 -22.42
N VAL A 11 -3.80 5.10 -22.19
CA VAL A 11 -4.84 4.89 -21.17
C VAL A 11 -4.16 4.68 -19.82
N GLU A 12 -4.00 5.75 -19.05
CA GLU A 12 -3.61 5.64 -17.65
C GLU A 12 -4.85 5.47 -16.77
N LEU A 13 -4.93 4.34 -16.05
CA LEU A 13 -6.04 4.04 -15.15
C LEU A 13 -5.64 4.32 -13.69
N GLN A 14 -5.98 5.51 -13.21
CA GLN A 14 -5.88 5.87 -11.79
C GLN A 14 -7.26 5.70 -11.13
N ILE A 15 -7.37 4.73 -10.22
CA ILE A 15 -8.51 4.53 -9.33
C ILE A 15 -7.92 4.21 -7.95
N GLU A 16 -8.33 4.95 -6.93
CA GLU A 16 -7.73 4.90 -5.60
C GLU A 16 -8.80 4.79 -4.51
N VAL A 17 -8.43 4.22 -3.36
CA VAL A 17 -9.33 4.00 -2.22
C VAL A 17 -8.64 4.54 -0.98
N VAL A 18 -8.92 5.81 -0.66
CA VAL A 18 -8.37 6.51 0.51
C VAL A 18 -9.05 6.01 1.77
N LEU A 19 -8.28 5.91 2.86
CA LEU A 19 -8.73 5.46 4.17
C LEU A 19 -8.45 6.58 5.20
N PRO A 20 -9.35 6.87 6.15
CA PRO A 20 -9.17 7.92 7.14
C PRO A 20 -8.47 7.41 8.42
N GLU A 21 -7.73 8.30 9.09
CA GLU A 21 -6.92 8.00 10.28
C GLU A 21 -7.19 8.96 11.45
N LYS A 22 -6.91 8.52 12.68
CA LYS A 22 -6.79 9.35 13.89
C LYS A 22 -5.97 8.62 14.98
N GLU A 23 -5.41 9.37 15.93
CA GLU A 23 -4.30 8.94 16.80
C GLU A 23 -4.70 8.37 18.20
N ARG A 24 -3.70 7.97 18.99
CA ARG A 24 -3.81 7.18 20.25
C ARG A 24 -3.56 7.99 21.53
N GLY A 25 -3.99 7.44 22.68
CA GLY A 25 -3.63 7.88 24.05
C GLY A 25 -2.79 6.84 24.83
N LYS A 26 -2.33 7.19 26.04
CA LYS A 26 -1.39 6.42 26.89
C LYS A 26 -2.03 5.94 28.20
N GLU A 27 -1.48 4.87 28.79
CA GLU A 27 -1.46 4.63 30.25
C GLU A 27 -0.35 3.63 30.65
N GLU A 28 -0.10 3.43 31.95
CA GLU A 28 1.16 2.90 32.51
C GLU A 28 1.14 1.40 32.90
N LEU A 29 2.33 0.79 33.11
CA LEU A 29 2.52 -0.59 33.57
C LEU A 29 3.72 -0.75 34.53
N SER A 30 3.61 -1.66 35.49
CA SER A 30 4.67 -2.05 36.44
C SER A 30 5.35 -3.38 36.07
N ALA A 31 6.51 -3.68 36.67
CA ALA A 31 7.44 -4.71 36.17
C ALA A 31 8.00 -5.66 37.24
N GLY A 32 8.36 -6.88 36.84
CA GLY A 32 9.14 -7.83 37.66
C GLY A 32 9.36 -9.20 37.02
N GLY A 33 10.63 -9.63 36.90
CA GLY A 33 11.00 -10.99 36.46
C GLY A 33 12.35 -11.04 35.72
N LYS A 34 13.31 -11.83 36.23
CA LYS A 34 14.62 -12.07 35.59
C LYS A 34 14.80 -13.56 35.26
N GLY A 35 15.47 -13.87 34.15
CA GLY A 35 15.93 -15.21 33.77
C GLY A 35 17.14 -15.13 32.85
N SER A 36 18.08 -16.06 32.95
CA SER A 36 19.38 -16.01 32.27
C SER A 36 19.50 -17.04 31.12
N PRO A 37 20.27 -16.74 30.06
CA PRO A 37 20.31 -17.57 28.84
C PRO A 37 21.30 -18.75 28.91
N ARG A 38 21.10 -19.72 28.00
CA ARG A 38 22.09 -20.73 27.60
C ARG A 38 22.02 -20.91 26.07
N ALA A 39 23.14 -20.68 25.39
CA ALA A 39 23.22 -20.62 23.94
C ALA A 39 23.40 -22.01 23.27
N TYR A 40 23.04 -22.12 21.99
CA TYR A 40 23.38 -23.30 21.17
C TYR A 40 23.55 -22.97 19.66
N GLN A 41 24.40 -23.74 18.97
CA GLN A 41 24.77 -23.51 17.57
C GLN A 41 24.10 -24.52 16.60
N GLY A 42 23.79 -24.09 15.37
CA GLY A 42 23.26 -24.98 14.32
C GLY A 42 23.48 -24.45 12.91
N ASN A 43 24.02 -25.28 12.02
CA ASN A 43 24.30 -24.94 10.61
C ASN A 43 23.08 -25.19 9.71
N GLY A 44 22.92 -24.38 8.66
CA GLY A 44 21.87 -24.56 7.65
C GLY A 44 22.16 -23.80 6.35
N THR A 45 21.97 -24.45 5.21
CA THR A 45 22.47 -24.07 3.87
C THR A 45 21.62 -23.01 3.13
N ALA A 46 20.96 -22.11 3.86
CA ALA A 46 20.36 -20.93 3.24
C ALA A 46 21.46 -20.03 2.62
N ARG A 47 21.13 -19.29 1.55
CA ARG A 47 22.05 -18.31 0.95
C ARG A 47 22.12 -17.03 1.80
N HIS A 48 22.77 -17.13 2.95
CA HIS A 48 22.99 -16.00 3.87
C HIS A 48 23.81 -14.90 3.18
N PHE A 49 23.29 -13.68 3.13
CA PHE A 49 24.13 -12.51 2.85
C PHE A 49 24.94 -12.14 4.10
N HIS A 50 26.11 -12.78 4.25
CA HIS A 50 27.06 -12.43 5.31
C HIS A 50 27.47 -10.96 5.22
N ALA A 51 27.60 -10.33 6.40
CA ALA A 51 27.95 -8.93 6.55
C ALA A 51 29.39 -8.80 7.09
N GLU A 52 30.36 -8.82 6.17
CA GLU A 52 31.78 -8.61 6.47
C GLU A 52 32.35 -7.47 5.62
N GLU A 53 32.01 -6.25 6.01
CA GLU A 53 32.93 -5.09 6.00
C GLU A 53 32.29 -3.95 6.81
N ARG A 54 32.99 -3.44 7.83
CA ARG A 54 32.55 -2.23 8.55
C ARG A 54 33.07 -0.99 7.83
N LEU A 55 32.29 -0.46 6.91
CA LEU A 55 32.46 0.92 6.45
C LEU A 55 32.31 1.88 7.65
N PRO A 56 33.09 2.98 7.70
CA PRO A 56 33.04 3.92 8.82
C PRO A 56 31.68 4.61 8.91
N ALA A 57 31.18 4.79 10.14
CA ALA A 57 29.94 5.52 10.37
C ALA A 57 30.08 7.00 9.92
N PRO A 58 29.12 7.55 9.17
CA PRO A 58 29.19 8.95 8.72
C PRO A 58 29.14 9.91 9.91
N HIS A 59 29.95 10.97 9.85
CA HIS A 59 30.07 11.97 10.92
C HIS A 59 28.69 12.55 11.33
N PRO A 60 28.41 12.74 12.63
CA PRO A 60 27.06 13.08 13.08
C PRO A 60 26.57 14.49 12.74
N TYR A 61 27.44 15.40 12.29
CA TYR A 61 27.11 16.81 12.02
C TYR A 61 27.67 17.28 10.67
N PRO A 62 26.87 17.99 9.84
CA PRO A 62 27.37 18.64 8.63
C PRO A 62 28.34 19.79 8.95
N GLY A 63 29.34 19.98 8.09
CA GLY A 63 30.17 21.19 8.11
C GLY A 63 29.38 22.42 7.65
N ALA A 64 29.73 23.61 8.17
CA ALA A 64 28.97 24.85 7.92
C ALA A 64 28.92 25.31 6.45
N GLN A 65 29.72 24.72 5.55
CA GLN A 65 29.86 25.10 4.15
C GLN A 65 28.83 24.46 3.19
N ASP A 66 27.98 23.54 3.68
CA ASP A 66 26.98 22.83 2.85
C ASP A 66 25.52 23.30 3.02
N CYS A 67 25.31 24.46 3.66
CA CYS A 67 23.98 25.06 3.82
C CYS A 67 23.74 26.22 2.85
N VAL A 68 22.60 26.18 2.15
CA VAL A 68 22.07 27.29 1.35
C VAL A 68 20.92 27.93 2.11
N GLU A 69 20.91 29.25 2.22
CA GLU A 69 19.79 30.05 2.75
C GLU A 69 19.33 31.03 1.69
N ALA A 70 18.02 31.14 1.45
CA ALA A 70 17.46 32.05 0.47
C ALA A 70 16.14 32.66 0.96
N ALA A 71 15.91 33.94 0.63
CA ALA A 71 14.60 34.57 0.77
C ALA A 71 13.66 34.03 -0.32
N VAL A 72 12.60 33.34 0.06
CA VAL A 72 11.70 32.62 -0.86
C VAL A 72 10.41 33.37 -1.19
N CYS A 73 9.90 34.19 -0.26
CA CYS A 73 8.77 35.09 -0.48
C CYS A 73 8.68 36.15 0.63
N HIS A 74 7.75 37.09 0.50
CA HIS A 74 7.27 37.93 1.59
C HIS A 74 6.24 37.16 2.46
N VAL A 75 6.10 37.52 3.74
CA VAL A 75 5.13 36.93 4.67
C VAL A 75 3.68 37.11 4.21
N LYS A 76 3.43 38.14 3.40
CA LYS A 76 2.12 38.49 2.82
C LYS A 76 1.81 37.75 1.50
N ASP A 77 2.80 37.12 0.88
CA ASP A 77 2.63 36.47 -0.44
C ASP A 77 1.94 35.10 -0.37
N LEU A 78 1.82 34.53 0.83
CA LEU A 78 1.22 33.22 1.09
C LEU A 78 0.18 33.37 2.22
N GLU A 79 -1.06 32.94 1.98
CA GLU A 79 -2.13 33.03 2.97
C GLU A 79 -2.14 31.79 3.88
N ASN A 80 -2.88 31.85 4.99
CA ASN A 80 -3.00 30.71 5.89
C ASN A 80 -3.79 29.57 5.23
N GLY A 81 -3.31 28.34 5.34
CA GLY A 81 -3.88 27.19 4.64
C GLY A 81 -3.38 27.02 3.20
N GLN A 82 -2.41 27.82 2.74
CA GLN A 82 -1.84 27.70 1.40
C GLN A 82 -0.50 26.93 1.37
N MET A 83 -0.23 26.34 0.21
CA MET A 83 1.05 25.70 -0.14
C MET A 83 1.60 26.28 -1.45
N ARG A 84 2.93 26.32 -1.59
CA ARG A 84 3.64 26.83 -2.78
C ARG A 84 4.94 26.08 -3.00
N GLU A 85 5.28 25.75 -4.24
CA GLU A 85 6.65 25.39 -4.59
C GLU A 85 7.51 26.65 -4.68
N VAL A 86 8.62 26.68 -3.94
CA VAL A 86 9.63 27.74 -3.99
C VAL A 86 10.97 27.15 -4.42
N GLU A 87 11.73 27.91 -5.21
CA GLU A 87 13.07 27.49 -5.65
C GLU A 87 14.12 27.83 -4.58
N LEU A 88 14.92 26.84 -4.20
CA LEU A 88 16.27 27.06 -3.70
C LEU A 88 17.25 26.83 -4.86
N GLY A 89 18.45 27.41 -4.82
CA GLY A 89 19.41 27.40 -5.95
C GLY A 89 19.92 26.04 -6.44
N TRP A 90 19.41 24.93 -5.89
CA TRP A 90 19.70 23.55 -6.29
C TRP A 90 18.44 22.67 -6.44
N GLY A 91 17.23 23.19 -6.17
CA GLY A 91 15.99 22.43 -6.26
C GLY A 91 14.80 23.03 -5.51
N LYS A 92 13.62 22.44 -5.72
CA LYS A 92 12.34 22.91 -5.18
C LYS A 92 12.04 22.44 -3.77
N VAL A 93 11.37 23.32 -3.02
CA VAL A 93 10.86 23.11 -1.67
C VAL A 93 9.36 23.42 -1.64
N LEU A 94 8.58 22.64 -0.90
CA LEU A 94 7.19 22.98 -0.57
C LEU A 94 7.20 23.92 0.63
N LEU A 95 6.90 25.19 0.40
CA LEU A 95 6.58 26.15 1.45
C LEU A 95 5.08 26.04 1.76
N VAL A 96 4.77 25.94 3.05
CA VAL A 96 3.41 25.79 3.60
C VAL A 96 3.24 26.86 4.67
N LYS A 97 2.05 27.45 4.77
CA LYS A 97 1.68 28.34 5.87
C LYS A 97 0.43 27.82 6.56
N ASP A 98 0.53 27.45 7.84
CA ASP A 98 -0.58 26.92 8.63
C ASP A 98 -0.54 27.53 10.04
N ASN A 99 -1.74 27.80 10.59
CA ASN A 99 -1.96 28.55 11.84
C ASN A 99 -1.08 29.81 12.05
N GLY A 100 -0.67 30.47 10.96
CA GLY A 100 0.21 31.65 10.95
C GLY A 100 1.72 31.33 10.85
N GLU A 101 2.13 30.10 11.13
CA GLU A 101 3.52 29.64 11.04
C GLU A 101 3.90 29.24 9.61
N PHE A 102 5.20 29.20 9.30
CA PHE A 102 5.72 28.80 8.00
C PHE A 102 6.56 27.52 8.10
N HIS A 103 6.25 26.55 7.25
CA HIS A 103 6.84 25.22 7.23
C HIS A 103 7.44 24.95 5.85
N ALA A 104 8.67 24.46 5.78
CA ALA A 104 9.34 24.11 4.53
C ALA A 104 9.66 22.60 4.48
N LEU A 105 9.28 21.92 3.39
CA LEU A 105 9.29 20.45 3.25
C LEU A 105 9.79 20.02 1.87
N GLY A 106 10.23 18.76 1.73
CA GLY A 106 10.48 18.13 0.43
C GLY A 106 9.25 18.22 -0.49
N HIS A 107 9.42 18.69 -1.74
CA HIS A 107 8.29 19.10 -2.58
C HIS A 107 7.52 17.96 -3.29
N LYS A 108 8.05 16.74 -3.24
CA LYS A 108 7.47 15.54 -3.87
C LYS A 108 7.22 14.45 -2.85
N CYS A 109 6.13 13.72 -3.04
CA CYS A 109 5.83 12.50 -2.30
C CYS A 109 6.90 11.42 -2.61
N PRO A 110 7.61 10.86 -1.62
CA PRO A 110 8.66 9.85 -1.83
C PRO A 110 8.13 8.49 -2.31
N HIS A 111 6.82 8.30 -2.49
CA HIS A 111 6.26 7.14 -3.20
C HIS A 111 6.62 7.19 -4.70
N TYR A 112 5.82 7.90 -5.52
CA TYR A 112 6.03 7.99 -6.99
C TYR A 112 6.44 9.41 -7.46
N GLY A 113 6.83 10.31 -6.56
CA GLY A 113 7.27 11.66 -6.92
C GLY A 113 6.15 12.68 -7.17
N ALA A 114 4.93 12.39 -6.70
CA ALA A 114 3.76 13.28 -6.86
C ALA A 114 4.05 14.69 -6.29
N PRO A 115 3.73 15.78 -7.02
CA PRO A 115 3.99 17.15 -6.55
C PRO A 115 3.03 17.51 -5.41
N LEU A 116 3.55 17.67 -4.19
CA LEU A 116 2.74 17.84 -2.99
C LEU A 116 2.00 19.18 -2.93
N VAL A 117 2.42 20.18 -3.72
CA VAL A 117 1.68 21.44 -3.90
C VAL A 117 0.29 21.25 -4.54
N LYS A 118 0.06 20.12 -5.22
CA LYS A 118 -1.28 19.74 -5.73
C LYS A 118 -2.07 18.90 -4.72
N GLY A 119 -1.47 18.55 -3.59
CA GLY A 119 -2.07 17.80 -2.49
C GLY A 119 -3.02 18.63 -1.64
N VAL A 120 -3.53 18.02 -0.57
CA VAL A 120 -4.43 18.67 0.39
C VAL A 120 -3.66 18.99 1.67
N LEU A 121 -3.72 20.25 2.11
CA LEU A 121 -3.27 20.68 3.43
C LEU A 121 -4.45 20.66 4.42
N SER A 122 -4.29 20.03 5.58
CA SER A 122 -5.29 20.02 6.66
C SER A 122 -4.64 19.63 8.00
N ARG A 123 -4.99 20.32 9.09
CA ARG A 123 -4.55 20.02 10.48
C ARG A 123 -3.04 19.78 10.64
N GLY A 124 -2.19 20.63 10.08
CA GLY A 124 -0.74 20.40 10.15
C GLY A 124 -0.24 19.20 9.33
N ARG A 125 -1.00 18.73 8.33
CA ARG A 125 -0.67 17.58 7.48
C ARG A 125 -0.82 17.90 6.00
N VAL A 126 0.11 17.42 5.16
CA VAL A 126 -0.01 17.43 3.69
C VAL A 126 -0.27 16.02 3.18
N ARG A 127 -1.37 15.84 2.42
CA ARG A 127 -1.76 14.57 1.81
C ARG A 127 -1.49 14.57 0.31
N CYS A 128 -0.81 13.52 -0.16
CA CYS A 128 -0.44 13.28 -1.54
C CYS A 128 -1.67 13.28 -2.48
N PRO A 129 -1.61 13.95 -3.65
CA PRO A 129 -2.73 14.04 -4.61
C PRO A 129 -2.86 12.87 -5.58
N TRP A 130 -1.91 11.93 -5.55
CA TRP A 130 -2.12 10.58 -6.07
C TRP A 130 -2.47 9.72 -4.84
N HIS A 131 -1.92 8.51 -4.73
CA HIS A 131 -2.07 7.45 -3.72
C HIS A 131 -2.24 7.77 -2.20
N GLY A 132 -2.47 9.00 -1.75
CA GLY A 132 -3.01 9.31 -0.44
C GLY A 132 -2.03 9.36 0.72
N ALA A 133 -0.74 9.08 0.51
CA ALA A 133 0.29 9.17 1.56
C ALA A 133 0.27 10.54 2.26
N CYS A 134 0.37 10.56 3.59
CA CYS A 134 0.17 11.75 4.42
C CYS A 134 1.41 12.05 5.25
N PHE A 135 1.75 13.33 5.38
CA PHE A 135 2.97 13.79 6.02
C PHE A 135 2.73 14.96 6.97
N ASN A 136 3.33 14.91 8.15
CA ASN A 136 3.29 15.98 9.15
C ASN A 136 4.07 17.21 8.63
N ILE A 137 3.48 18.41 8.66
CA ILE A 137 4.18 19.61 8.15
C ILE A 137 5.21 20.17 9.13
N SER A 138 5.10 19.85 10.42
CA SER A 138 6.00 20.34 11.46
C SER A 138 7.28 19.53 11.52
N THR A 139 7.18 18.20 11.53
CA THR A 139 8.35 17.29 11.57
C THR A 139 8.79 16.78 10.21
N GLY A 140 7.88 16.69 9.24
CA GLY A 140 8.08 16.00 7.96
C GLY A 140 7.65 14.52 7.96
N ASP A 141 7.27 13.97 9.12
CA ASP A 141 7.08 12.52 9.27
C ASP A 141 5.99 11.91 8.40
N LEU A 142 6.24 10.70 7.90
CA LEU A 142 5.24 9.86 7.23
C LEU A 142 4.21 9.37 8.25
N GLU A 143 2.96 9.83 8.10
CA GLU A 143 1.84 9.45 8.97
C GLU A 143 0.92 8.42 8.29
N ASP A 144 0.64 8.58 6.98
CA ASP A 144 -0.17 7.62 6.19
C ASP A 144 0.59 7.10 4.97
N PHE A 145 0.33 5.84 4.61
CA PHE A 145 0.92 5.10 3.51
C PHE A 145 0.28 5.45 2.14
N PRO A 146 0.92 5.15 0.99
CA PRO A 146 2.08 4.29 0.78
C PRO A 146 3.39 5.06 0.56
N GLY A 147 3.64 6.14 1.29
CA GLY A 147 5.02 6.65 1.39
C GLY A 147 5.95 5.58 1.98
N LEU A 148 7.22 5.62 1.61
CA LEU A 148 8.27 4.80 2.23
C LEU A 148 9.12 5.60 3.22
N ASP A 149 9.16 6.92 3.05
CA ASP A 149 10.05 7.82 3.78
C ASP A 149 9.32 9.07 4.25
N SER A 150 9.78 9.65 5.36
CA SER A 150 9.39 11.01 5.78
C SER A 150 9.90 12.06 4.79
N LEU A 151 9.20 13.19 4.69
CA LEU A 151 9.69 14.37 3.96
C LEU A 151 10.86 14.99 4.72
N HIS A 152 11.88 15.42 4.00
CA HIS A 152 12.94 16.21 4.61
C HIS A 152 12.38 17.58 5.04
N LYS A 153 12.60 17.93 6.31
CA LYS A 153 12.16 19.18 6.93
C LYS A 153 13.27 20.23 6.86
N PHE A 154 13.00 21.35 6.21
CA PHE A 154 13.93 22.47 6.10
C PHE A 154 13.70 23.50 7.22
N GLN A 155 14.74 24.23 7.60
CA GLN A 155 14.62 25.33 8.56
C GLN A 155 13.97 26.54 7.90
N VAL A 156 13.09 27.23 8.63
CA VAL A 156 12.43 28.47 8.20
C VAL A 156 12.73 29.59 9.18
N LYS A 157 12.97 30.79 8.67
CA LYS A 157 13.27 32.00 9.45
C LYS A 157 12.49 33.17 8.84
N ILE A 158 12.04 34.11 9.66
CA ILE A 158 11.39 35.34 9.19
C ILE A 158 12.22 36.54 9.63
N GLU A 159 12.62 37.39 8.68
CA GLU A 159 13.30 38.66 8.96
C GLU A 159 12.75 39.76 8.06
N LYS A 160 12.44 40.93 8.63
CA LYS A 160 12.02 42.14 7.89
C LYS A 160 10.90 41.85 6.87
N GLU A 161 9.84 41.19 7.35
CA GLU A 161 8.70 40.67 6.58
C GLU A 161 9.01 39.66 5.45
N LYS A 162 10.26 39.21 5.29
CA LYS A 162 10.64 38.16 4.32
C LYS A 162 10.77 36.80 5.00
N VAL A 163 10.34 35.76 4.28
CA VAL A 163 10.49 34.35 4.66
C VAL A 163 11.76 33.80 4.01
N TYR A 164 12.63 33.25 4.84
CA TYR A 164 13.87 32.59 4.45
C TYR A 164 13.76 31.09 4.71
N VAL A 165 14.23 30.28 3.77
CA VAL A 165 14.37 28.84 3.94
C VAL A 165 15.86 28.48 3.89
N ARG A 166 16.30 27.70 4.89
CA ARG A 166 17.67 27.21 5.00
C ARG A 166 17.72 25.69 4.90
N ALA A 167 18.57 25.20 4.01
CA ALA A 167 18.67 23.80 3.64
C ALA A 167 20.12 23.33 3.51
N SER A 168 20.43 22.19 4.14
CA SER A 168 21.71 21.48 3.99
C SER A 168 21.67 20.54 2.79
N LYS A 169 22.75 20.47 1.99
CA LYS A 169 22.85 19.50 0.86
C LYS A 169 22.74 18.04 1.30
N GLN A 170 23.08 17.72 2.55
CA GLN A 170 22.93 16.37 3.11
C GLN A 170 21.48 16.12 3.55
N VAL A 171 20.70 15.51 2.66
CA VAL A 171 19.34 15.04 2.95
C VAL A 171 19.42 13.75 3.77
N ARG A 172 19.36 13.87 5.11
CA ARG A 172 19.08 12.70 5.96
C ARG A 172 17.63 12.25 5.78
N VAL A 173 17.47 10.94 5.65
CA VAL A 173 16.19 10.21 5.61
C VAL A 173 16.36 8.96 6.47
N TRP A 174 15.37 8.67 7.33
CA TRP A 174 15.32 7.53 8.25
C TRP A 174 16.31 7.61 9.45
N LEU A 175 15.83 7.28 10.66
CA LEU A 175 16.54 7.49 11.94
C LEU A 175 16.46 6.29 12.92
N GLY A 176 16.17 5.09 12.43
CA GLY A 176 16.09 3.88 13.26
C GLY A 176 17.45 3.35 13.77
N ALA A 177 17.39 2.52 14.80
CA ALA A 177 18.56 1.95 15.46
C ALA A 177 19.27 0.88 14.63
N GLN A 178 20.58 0.73 14.83
CA GLN A 178 21.35 -0.40 14.32
C GLN A 178 21.29 -1.60 15.28
N ALA A 179 21.33 -2.81 14.73
CA ALA A 179 21.29 -4.05 15.51
C ALA A 179 22.48 -4.20 16.47
N LYS A 180 22.24 -4.69 17.69
CA LYS A 180 23.25 -4.83 18.76
C LYS A 180 23.68 -6.28 18.96
N GLY A 181 24.52 -6.76 18.06
CA GLY A 181 25.13 -8.10 18.14
C GLY A 181 24.20 -9.23 17.71
N ARG A 182 24.63 -10.48 17.96
CA ARG A 182 23.84 -11.69 17.69
C ARG A 182 23.12 -12.14 18.97
N SER A 183 21.89 -11.69 19.17
CA SER A 183 20.96 -12.35 20.08
C SER A 183 20.29 -13.55 19.39
N GLU A 184 19.89 -14.54 20.18
CA GLU A 184 19.15 -15.74 19.70
C GLU A 184 17.66 -15.43 19.49
N GLU A 185 17.15 -14.36 20.11
CA GLU A 185 15.80 -13.85 19.87
C GLU A 185 15.68 -13.27 18.46
N SER A 186 14.70 -13.79 17.73
CA SER A 186 14.46 -13.46 16.32
C SER A 186 12.99 -13.14 16.08
N VAL A 187 12.75 -11.96 15.48
CA VAL A 187 11.47 -11.65 14.84
C VAL A 187 11.53 -12.18 13.42
N LEU A 188 10.73 -13.20 13.14
CA LEU A 188 10.57 -13.76 11.81
C LEU A 188 9.33 -13.16 11.15
N ALA A 189 9.50 -12.43 10.04
CA ALA A 189 8.40 -12.02 9.19
C ALA A 189 8.36 -12.89 7.93
N GLN A 190 7.42 -13.84 7.91
CA GLN A 190 7.21 -14.75 6.79
C GLN A 190 6.22 -14.12 5.80
N GLY A 191 6.70 -13.61 4.66
CA GLY A 191 5.85 -12.99 3.66
C GLY A 191 6.55 -12.66 2.34
N SER A 192 5.89 -12.94 1.22
CA SER A 192 6.45 -12.87 -0.14
C SER A 192 6.84 -11.44 -0.56
N ALA A 193 8.06 -11.03 -0.20
CA ALA A 193 8.70 -9.74 -0.52
C ALA A 193 7.77 -8.54 -0.25
N CYS A 194 6.95 -8.65 0.80
CA CYS A 194 5.71 -7.88 0.91
C CYS A 194 5.85 -6.64 1.79
N ALA A 195 5.07 -5.61 1.45
CA ALA A 195 4.97 -4.37 2.22
C ALA A 195 4.77 -4.59 3.73
N ALA A 196 3.86 -5.50 4.12
CA ALA A 196 3.59 -5.79 5.53
C ALA A 196 4.82 -6.34 6.30
N GLY A 197 5.60 -7.22 5.66
CA GLY A 197 6.82 -7.77 6.25
C GLY A 197 7.95 -6.74 6.31
N LEU A 198 8.13 -5.97 5.23
CA LEU A 198 9.12 -4.90 5.18
C LEU A 198 8.84 -3.83 6.24
N VAL A 199 7.65 -3.23 6.22
CA VAL A 199 7.26 -2.15 7.14
C VAL A 199 7.35 -2.61 8.60
N CYS A 200 7.00 -3.86 8.91
CA CYS A 200 7.22 -4.40 10.26
C CYS A 200 8.69 -4.36 10.67
N ALA A 201 9.61 -4.81 9.80
CA ALA A 201 11.04 -4.77 10.08
C ALA A 201 11.60 -3.33 10.16
N GLU A 202 11.08 -2.41 9.35
CA GLU A 202 11.46 -1.00 9.41
C GLU A 202 10.97 -0.31 10.68
N THR A 203 9.68 -0.45 11.00
CA THR A 203 9.08 0.11 12.22
C THR A 203 9.71 -0.46 13.47
N LEU A 204 10.03 -1.76 13.53
CA LEU A 204 10.80 -2.34 14.64
C LEU A 204 12.12 -1.59 14.87
N ARG A 205 12.89 -1.32 13.80
CA ARG A 205 14.16 -0.59 13.91
C ARG A 205 13.97 0.90 14.23
N GLN A 206 12.91 1.53 13.73
CA GLN A 206 12.52 2.91 14.08
C GLN A 206 12.21 3.02 15.58
N GLU A 207 11.43 2.09 16.13
CA GLU A 207 11.10 1.94 17.56
C GLU A 207 12.27 1.40 18.41
N GLY A 208 13.49 1.36 17.87
CA GLY A 208 14.72 1.03 18.61
C GLY A 208 14.94 -0.46 18.90
N PHE A 209 14.12 -1.37 18.37
CA PHE A 209 14.32 -2.82 18.53
C PHE A 209 15.69 -3.22 17.95
N SER A 210 16.58 -3.76 18.78
CA SER A 210 17.99 -4.00 18.41
C SER A 210 18.35 -5.46 18.11
N ASP A 211 17.43 -6.40 18.34
CA ASP A 211 17.64 -7.84 18.19
C ASP A 211 17.51 -8.33 16.74
N ARG A 212 17.65 -9.62 16.49
CA ARG A 212 17.67 -10.19 15.14
C ARG A 212 16.30 -10.07 14.46
N ILE A 213 16.28 -9.57 13.22
CA ILE A 213 15.10 -9.56 12.36
C ILE A 213 15.42 -10.37 11.10
N VAL A 214 14.54 -11.32 10.75
CA VAL A 214 14.66 -12.14 9.54
C VAL A 214 13.38 -12.02 8.72
N LEU A 215 13.49 -11.49 7.49
CA LEU A 215 12.46 -11.51 6.47
C LEU A 215 12.61 -12.80 5.64
N CYS A 216 11.54 -13.57 5.48
CA CYS A 216 11.54 -14.78 4.65
C CYS A 216 10.54 -14.68 3.50
N THR A 217 11.03 -14.86 2.27
CA THR A 217 10.24 -14.69 1.05
C THR A 217 10.45 -15.84 0.05
N LEU A 218 9.37 -16.24 -0.62
CA LEU A 218 9.40 -17.17 -1.75
C LEU A 218 10.01 -16.52 -3.01
N ASP A 219 9.89 -15.20 -3.14
CA ASP A 219 10.46 -14.47 -4.28
C ASP A 219 11.99 -14.49 -4.21
N ARG A 220 12.66 -14.47 -5.37
CA ARG A 220 14.13 -14.36 -5.44
C ARG A 220 14.68 -12.95 -5.19
N HIS A 221 13.80 -11.96 -5.25
CA HIS A 221 14.12 -10.53 -5.17
C HIS A 221 13.88 -10.00 -3.74
N LEU A 222 14.58 -8.91 -3.40
CA LEU A 222 14.30 -8.13 -2.20
C LEU A 222 12.88 -7.52 -2.25
N PRO A 223 12.27 -7.11 -1.11
CA PRO A 223 10.97 -6.45 -1.05
C PRO A 223 10.74 -5.41 -2.15
N TYR A 224 9.68 -5.61 -2.92
CA TYR A 224 9.42 -4.85 -4.15
C TYR A 224 7.95 -4.44 -4.30
N ASP A 225 7.74 -3.38 -5.07
CA ASP A 225 6.46 -2.78 -5.43
C ASP A 225 5.65 -3.74 -6.30
N ARG A 226 4.63 -4.35 -5.68
CA ARG A 226 3.73 -5.29 -6.36
C ARG A 226 2.69 -4.57 -7.25
N PRO A 227 2.13 -3.40 -6.91
CA PRO A 227 1.31 -2.59 -7.83
C PRO A 227 1.99 -2.22 -9.16
N LYS A 228 3.30 -1.90 -9.17
CA LYS A 228 4.03 -1.64 -10.42
C LYS A 228 4.04 -2.82 -11.39
N LEU A 229 3.83 -4.07 -10.94
CA LEU A 229 3.79 -5.23 -11.85
C LEU A 229 2.68 -5.17 -12.92
N SER A 230 1.60 -4.42 -12.69
CA SER A 230 0.52 -4.19 -13.67
C SER A 230 0.51 -2.80 -14.30
N LYS A 231 1.27 -1.85 -13.75
CA LYS A 231 1.42 -0.49 -14.28
C LYS A 231 2.72 -0.27 -15.08
N SER A 232 3.70 -1.16 -14.93
CA SER A 232 5.05 -1.05 -15.50
C SER A 232 5.64 -2.46 -15.78
N LEU A 233 4.95 -3.25 -16.60
CA LEU A 233 5.21 -4.70 -16.72
C LEU A 233 6.63 -5.08 -17.21
N ASP A 234 7.34 -4.20 -17.92
CA ASP A 234 8.72 -4.41 -18.38
C ASP A 234 9.81 -3.73 -17.52
N ALA A 235 9.43 -3.24 -16.34
CA ALA A 235 10.39 -2.77 -15.33
C ALA A 235 11.33 -3.90 -14.88
N GLN A 236 12.57 -3.54 -14.58
CA GLN A 236 13.57 -4.44 -14.00
C GLN A 236 13.39 -4.54 -12.48
N PRO A 237 13.74 -5.67 -11.82
CA PRO A 237 13.52 -5.87 -10.38
C PRO A 237 14.06 -4.74 -9.49
N GLU A 238 15.18 -4.13 -9.87
CA GLU A 238 15.85 -3.04 -9.17
C GLU A 238 15.03 -1.73 -9.21
N GLN A 239 14.24 -1.52 -10.26
CA GLN A 239 13.31 -0.38 -10.40
C GLN A 239 11.99 -0.60 -9.62
N LEU A 240 11.74 -1.84 -9.22
CA LEU A 240 10.60 -2.27 -8.42
C LEU A 240 10.95 -2.34 -6.92
N ALA A 241 12.22 -2.51 -6.55
CA ALA A 241 12.66 -2.62 -5.17
C ALA A 241 12.18 -1.43 -4.30
N LEU A 242 11.63 -1.73 -3.12
CA LEU A 242 11.20 -0.72 -2.15
C LEU A 242 12.39 -0.12 -1.39
N ARG A 243 13.44 -0.92 -1.19
CA ARG A 243 14.68 -0.52 -0.51
C ARG A 243 15.90 -1.08 -1.26
N PRO A 244 17.01 -0.32 -1.35
CA PRO A 244 18.26 -0.84 -1.87
C PRO A 244 18.83 -1.91 -0.92
N LYS A 245 19.72 -2.77 -1.43
CA LYS A 245 20.36 -3.85 -0.65
C LYS A 245 21.13 -3.31 0.58
N GLU A 246 21.62 -2.09 0.45
CA GLU A 246 22.43 -1.37 1.43
C GLU A 246 21.62 -0.97 2.66
N PHE A 247 20.30 -0.75 2.51
CA PHE A 247 19.38 -0.49 3.62
C PHE A 247 19.30 -1.67 4.59
N PHE A 248 19.05 -2.87 4.06
CA PHE A 248 18.95 -4.10 4.85
C PHE A 248 20.26 -4.39 5.60
N ARG A 249 21.40 -4.11 4.97
CA ARG A 249 22.74 -4.21 5.57
C ARG A 249 22.94 -3.18 6.68
N ALA A 250 22.67 -1.90 6.41
CA ALA A 250 22.90 -0.79 7.35
C ALA A 250 22.11 -0.93 8.67
N TYR A 251 20.95 -1.57 8.61
CA TYR A 251 20.05 -1.76 9.76
C TYR A 251 19.95 -3.21 10.26
N GLY A 252 20.81 -4.11 9.76
CA GLY A 252 20.86 -5.50 10.25
C GLY A 252 19.53 -6.24 10.12
N ILE A 253 18.87 -6.13 8.96
CA ILE A 253 17.66 -6.87 8.61
C ILE A 253 18.08 -7.98 7.65
N GLU A 254 18.01 -9.24 8.09
CA GLU A 254 18.32 -10.39 7.25
C GLU A 254 17.16 -10.65 6.28
N VAL A 255 17.47 -11.05 5.04
CA VAL A 255 16.45 -11.40 4.03
C VAL A 255 16.81 -12.74 3.39
N LEU A 256 16.01 -13.76 3.66
CA LEU A 256 16.10 -15.09 3.05
C LEU A 256 15.17 -15.15 1.85
N THR A 257 15.74 -15.10 0.64
CA THR A 257 15.04 -15.23 -0.65
C THR A 257 14.93 -16.68 -1.10
N GLU A 258 13.98 -16.96 -2.00
CA GLU A 258 13.63 -18.31 -2.49
C GLU A 258 13.24 -19.31 -1.35
N ALA A 259 12.96 -18.79 -0.15
CA ALA A 259 12.80 -19.52 1.10
C ALA A 259 11.34 -19.95 1.34
N GLN A 260 10.92 -21.06 0.71
CA GLN A 260 9.57 -21.61 0.88
C GLN A 260 9.37 -22.23 2.27
N VAL A 261 8.60 -21.56 3.14
CA VAL A 261 8.04 -22.16 4.36
C VAL A 261 6.94 -23.18 4.03
N VAL A 262 6.93 -24.31 4.75
CA VAL A 262 5.95 -25.39 4.60
C VAL A 262 5.25 -25.77 5.91
N THR A 263 5.75 -25.37 7.08
CA THR A 263 5.10 -25.64 8.38
C THR A 263 5.47 -24.59 9.43
N VAL A 264 4.55 -24.26 10.33
CA VAL A 264 4.82 -23.49 11.56
C VAL A 264 4.57 -24.40 12.77
N ASP A 265 5.65 -24.81 13.43
CA ASP A 265 5.63 -25.53 14.70
C ASP A 265 5.52 -24.51 15.85
N VAL A 266 4.28 -24.22 16.22
CA VAL A 266 3.96 -23.31 17.33
C VAL A 266 4.49 -23.82 18.67
N ARG A 267 4.52 -25.13 18.89
CA ARG A 267 4.88 -25.73 20.18
C ARG A 267 6.37 -25.54 20.48
N ASN A 268 7.22 -25.73 19.47
CA ASN A 268 8.66 -25.57 19.60
C ASN A 268 9.16 -24.19 19.10
N LYS A 269 8.24 -23.27 18.75
CA LYS A 269 8.50 -21.97 18.11
C LYS A 269 9.47 -22.04 16.92
N LYS A 270 9.18 -22.93 15.97
CA LYS A 270 10.00 -23.16 14.77
C LYS A 270 9.20 -22.99 13.50
N VAL A 271 9.81 -22.40 12.50
CA VAL A 271 9.32 -22.38 11.12
C VAL A 271 10.17 -23.33 10.29
N VAL A 272 9.51 -24.22 9.55
CA VAL A 272 10.14 -25.26 8.74
C VAL A 272 10.02 -24.91 7.27
N PHE A 273 11.15 -24.97 6.57
CA PHE A 273 11.29 -24.67 5.15
C PHE A 273 11.31 -25.96 4.32
N LYS A 274 11.02 -25.84 3.02
CA LYS A 274 10.85 -26.95 2.07
C LYS A 274 12.11 -27.79 1.85
N ASP A 275 13.27 -27.18 2.04
CA ASP A 275 14.60 -27.80 2.02
C ASP A 275 14.94 -28.55 3.33
N GLY A 276 14.05 -28.48 4.34
CA GLY A 276 14.27 -29.04 5.67
C GLY A 276 14.97 -28.10 6.64
N PHE A 277 15.36 -26.89 6.22
CA PHE A 277 15.89 -25.87 7.13
C PHE A 277 14.82 -25.49 8.18
N LYS A 278 15.29 -25.12 9.38
CA LYS A 278 14.44 -24.76 10.52
C LYS A 278 14.97 -23.49 11.14
N LEU A 279 14.10 -22.51 11.31
CA LEU A 279 14.39 -21.24 11.97
C LEU A 279 13.53 -21.12 13.22
N GLU A 280 14.18 -20.93 14.36
CA GLU A 280 13.51 -20.59 15.62
C GLU A 280 13.04 -19.14 15.60
N TYR A 281 12.06 -18.79 16.44
CA TYR A 281 11.56 -17.42 16.57
C TYR A 281 11.16 -17.09 18.02
N SER A 282 11.38 -15.84 18.44
CA SER A 282 10.77 -15.33 19.69
C SER A 282 9.41 -14.68 19.43
N LYS A 283 9.24 -14.06 18.25
CA LYS A 283 7.98 -13.55 17.69
C LYS A 283 7.87 -13.89 16.19
N LEU A 284 6.66 -14.14 15.70
CA LEU A 284 6.40 -14.48 14.29
C LEU A 284 5.32 -13.56 13.71
N LEU A 285 5.60 -12.94 12.56
CA LEU A 285 4.61 -12.24 11.73
C LEU A 285 4.33 -13.04 10.45
N LEU A 286 3.07 -13.43 10.27
CA LEU A 286 2.58 -14.14 9.10
C LEU A 286 2.01 -13.15 8.08
N ALA A 287 2.81 -12.78 7.09
CA ALA A 287 2.40 -11.96 5.96
C ALA A 287 2.46 -12.68 4.60
N PRO A 288 1.99 -13.95 4.46
CA PRO A 288 2.16 -14.74 3.23
C PRO A 288 1.36 -14.19 2.03
N GLY A 289 0.43 -13.25 2.26
CA GLY A 289 -0.35 -12.60 1.23
C GLY A 289 -1.36 -13.53 0.55
N SER A 290 -1.54 -13.36 -0.77
CA SER A 290 -2.51 -14.11 -1.58
C SER A 290 -1.88 -14.88 -2.74
N SER A 291 -2.45 -16.03 -3.05
CA SER A 291 -2.23 -16.79 -4.29
C SER A 291 -3.38 -16.53 -5.29
N PRO A 292 -3.12 -16.49 -6.60
CA PRO A 292 -4.18 -16.41 -7.60
C PRO A 292 -4.95 -17.75 -7.66
N LYS A 293 -6.26 -17.70 -7.94
CA LYS A 293 -7.06 -18.90 -8.23
C LYS A 293 -6.70 -19.42 -9.63
N THR A 294 -6.58 -20.74 -9.81
CA THR A 294 -6.31 -21.36 -11.12
C THR A 294 -7.55 -21.40 -12.02
N LEU A 295 -7.37 -21.56 -13.34
CA LEU A 295 -8.48 -21.75 -14.29
C LEU A 295 -9.02 -23.18 -14.20
N SER A 296 -10.33 -23.31 -14.04
CA SER A 296 -11.07 -24.56 -14.03
C SER A 296 -11.69 -24.82 -15.42
N CYS A 297 -10.84 -24.84 -16.45
CA CYS A 297 -11.21 -25.06 -17.85
C CYS A 297 -10.35 -26.19 -18.46
N LYS A 298 -10.74 -26.65 -19.66
CA LYS A 298 -9.88 -27.54 -20.47
C LYS A 298 -8.61 -26.79 -20.91
N GLY A 299 -7.48 -27.47 -21.00
CA GLY A 299 -6.20 -26.85 -21.40
C GLY A 299 -5.58 -25.90 -20.36
N LYS A 300 -5.96 -25.98 -19.08
CA LYS A 300 -5.41 -25.13 -18.00
C LYS A 300 -3.87 -25.21 -17.81
N GLU A 301 -3.20 -26.22 -18.36
CA GLU A 301 -1.75 -26.42 -18.30
C GLU A 301 -0.99 -25.89 -19.55
N VAL A 302 -1.68 -25.24 -20.48
CA VAL A 302 -1.11 -24.75 -21.75
C VAL A 302 -0.13 -23.59 -21.55
N GLU A 303 1.00 -23.59 -22.28
CA GLU A 303 1.99 -22.50 -22.20
C GLU A 303 1.44 -21.14 -22.65
N ASN A 304 2.09 -20.06 -22.20
CA ASN A 304 1.70 -18.67 -22.40
C ASN A 304 0.42 -18.22 -21.65
N VAL A 305 -0.04 -18.98 -20.65
CA VAL A 305 -1.12 -18.60 -19.74
C VAL A 305 -0.53 -18.16 -18.39
N PHE A 306 -0.67 -16.90 -18.03
CA PHE A 306 0.02 -16.28 -16.89
C PHE A 306 -0.92 -15.72 -15.82
N THR A 307 -0.43 -15.65 -14.59
CA THR A 307 -0.92 -14.75 -13.53
C THR A 307 0.24 -13.85 -13.13
N ILE A 308 0.04 -12.54 -13.08
CA ILE A 308 1.14 -11.62 -12.72
C ILE A 308 1.33 -11.62 -11.19
N ARG A 309 2.42 -12.25 -10.73
CA ARG A 309 2.83 -12.24 -9.31
C ARG A 309 4.29 -11.83 -9.12
N THR A 310 5.15 -12.02 -10.12
CA THR A 310 6.59 -11.70 -10.09
C THR A 310 6.98 -10.72 -11.22
N PRO A 311 8.13 -10.02 -11.12
CA PRO A 311 8.70 -9.27 -12.24
C PRO A 311 8.87 -10.13 -13.50
N GLU A 312 9.23 -11.40 -13.33
CA GLU A 312 9.37 -12.38 -14.40
C GLU A 312 8.06 -12.68 -15.13
N ASP A 313 6.92 -12.73 -14.43
CA ASP A 313 5.60 -12.93 -15.06
C ASP A 313 5.24 -11.74 -15.94
N ALA A 314 5.35 -10.52 -15.40
CA ALA A 314 5.05 -9.29 -16.10
C ALA A 314 5.94 -9.14 -17.36
N ASN A 315 7.25 -9.35 -17.20
CA ASN A 315 8.21 -9.29 -18.30
C ASN A 315 7.97 -10.41 -19.36
N ARG A 316 7.55 -11.62 -18.95
CA ARG A 316 7.15 -12.68 -19.90
C ARG A 316 5.92 -12.27 -20.70
N VAL A 317 4.89 -11.73 -20.04
CA VAL A 317 3.66 -11.25 -20.67
C VAL A 317 3.97 -10.20 -21.75
N VAL A 318 4.79 -9.18 -21.45
CA VAL A 318 5.13 -8.13 -22.43
C VAL A 318 5.89 -8.69 -23.63
N ARG A 319 6.89 -9.55 -23.40
CA ARG A 319 7.67 -10.16 -24.49
C ARG A 319 6.82 -11.03 -25.42
N LEU A 320 5.84 -11.77 -24.87
CA LEU A 320 4.96 -12.64 -25.65
C LEU A 320 3.79 -11.88 -26.30
N ALA A 321 3.31 -10.80 -25.68
CA ALA A 321 2.28 -9.94 -26.24
C ALA A 321 2.77 -9.10 -27.42
N ARG A 322 4.06 -8.72 -27.47
CA ARG A 322 4.60 -7.76 -28.44
C ARG A 322 4.28 -8.15 -29.89
N GLY A 323 3.44 -7.35 -30.55
CA GLY A 323 2.99 -7.61 -31.93
C GLY A 323 2.07 -8.82 -32.11
N ARG A 324 1.48 -9.36 -31.03
CA ARG A 324 0.64 -10.57 -31.04
C ARG A 324 -0.72 -10.34 -30.35
N ASN A 325 -1.55 -11.37 -30.26
CA ASN A 325 -2.90 -11.27 -29.68
C ASN A 325 -2.85 -11.62 -28.18
N ALA A 326 -3.32 -10.69 -27.34
CA ALA A 326 -3.41 -10.87 -25.90
C ALA A 326 -4.86 -11.00 -25.43
N VAL A 327 -5.14 -11.99 -24.59
CA VAL A 327 -6.42 -12.12 -23.87
C VAL A 327 -6.19 -11.86 -22.38
N VAL A 328 -7.07 -11.09 -21.75
CA VAL A 328 -7.10 -10.88 -20.30
C VAL A 328 -8.40 -11.46 -19.74
N VAL A 329 -8.31 -12.29 -18.69
CA VAL A 329 -9.47 -12.95 -18.07
C VAL A 329 -9.73 -12.33 -16.69
N GLY A 330 -10.75 -11.48 -16.65
CA GLY A 330 -11.18 -10.64 -15.54
C GLY A 330 -10.95 -9.14 -15.80
N ALA A 331 -12.00 -8.33 -15.62
CA ALA A 331 -12.06 -6.88 -15.84
C ALA A 331 -12.12 -6.08 -14.52
N GLY A 332 -11.44 -6.58 -13.48
CA GLY A 332 -11.05 -5.80 -12.29
C GLY A 332 -9.68 -5.14 -12.47
N PHE A 333 -9.24 -4.37 -11.47
CA PHE A 333 -8.02 -3.52 -11.49
C PHE A 333 -6.84 -4.15 -12.24
N LEU A 334 -6.29 -5.25 -11.73
CA LEU A 334 -5.13 -5.95 -12.31
C LEU A 334 -5.31 -6.32 -13.79
N GLY A 335 -6.52 -6.68 -14.20
CA GLY A 335 -6.81 -7.03 -15.59
C GLY A 335 -6.91 -5.81 -16.50
N MET A 336 -7.55 -4.75 -16.02
CA MET A 336 -7.74 -3.52 -16.79
C MET A 336 -6.45 -2.70 -16.89
N GLU A 337 -5.62 -2.67 -15.85
CA GLU A 337 -4.26 -2.11 -15.88
C GLU A 337 -3.40 -2.82 -16.94
N VAL A 338 -3.39 -4.17 -16.93
CA VAL A 338 -2.67 -4.98 -17.93
C VAL A 338 -3.25 -4.77 -19.34
N ALA A 339 -4.58 -4.73 -19.49
CA ALA A 339 -5.20 -4.51 -20.79
C ALA A 339 -4.83 -3.14 -21.36
N ALA A 340 -4.86 -2.08 -20.55
CA ALA A 340 -4.45 -0.73 -20.93
C ALA A 340 -2.97 -0.71 -21.36
N TYR A 341 -2.09 -1.23 -20.51
CA TYR A 341 -0.64 -1.28 -20.77
C TYR A 341 -0.28 -2.07 -22.05
N LEU A 342 -1.03 -3.13 -22.35
CA LEU A 342 -0.81 -3.93 -23.55
C LEU A 342 -1.38 -3.30 -24.84
N THR A 343 -2.24 -2.27 -24.78
CA THR A 343 -2.78 -1.62 -26.00
C THR A 343 -1.70 -1.05 -26.92
N GLU A 344 -0.61 -0.54 -26.36
CA GLU A 344 0.51 0.03 -27.13
C GLU A 344 1.52 -1.02 -27.62
N LYS A 345 1.44 -2.26 -27.11
CA LYS A 345 2.49 -3.28 -27.30
C LYS A 345 1.97 -4.50 -28.07
N ALA A 346 0.71 -4.88 -27.90
CA ALA A 346 0.07 -6.00 -28.59
C ALA A 346 -0.48 -5.61 -29.97
N HIS A 347 -0.68 -6.59 -30.84
CA HIS A 347 -1.46 -6.40 -32.08
C HIS A 347 -2.96 -6.31 -31.80
N SER A 348 -3.45 -7.07 -30.81
CA SER A 348 -4.81 -6.92 -30.30
C SER A 348 -4.88 -7.27 -28.81
N VAL A 349 -5.81 -6.63 -28.09
CA VAL A 349 -6.12 -6.91 -26.69
C VAL A 349 -7.61 -7.23 -26.58
N SER A 350 -7.94 -8.35 -25.94
CA SER A 350 -9.32 -8.75 -25.64
C SER A 350 -9.49 -8.99 -24.14
N VAL A 351 -10.61 -8.59 -23.55
CA VAL A 351 -10.95 -8.79 -22.14
C VAL A 351 -12.18 -9.69 -22.04
N VAL A 352 -12.11 -10.72 -21.20
CA VAL A 352 -13.19 -11.68 -20.91
C VAL A 352 -13.63 -11.52 -19.46
N GLU A 353 -14.93 -11.38 -19.20
CA GLU A 353 -15.48 -11.14 -17.86
C GLU A 353 -16.87 -11.79 -17.69
N LEU A 354 -17.14 -12.26 -16.46
CA LEU A 354 -18.41 -12.86 -16.02
C LEU A 354 -19.49 -11.81 -15.72
N GLU A 355 -19.08 -10.66 -15.18
CA GLU A 355 -19.96 -9.50 -15.03
C GLU A 355 -20.36 -8.89 -16.38
N GLU A 356 -21.39 -8.05 -16.38
CA GLU A 356 -21.83 -7.28 -17.54
C GLU A 356 -20.87 -6.13 -17.89
N THR A 357 -20.20 -5.57 -16.89
CA THR A 357 -19.37 -4.37 -17.01
C THR A 357 -18.06 -4.50 -16.23
N PRO A 358 -16.94 -3.91 -16.71
CA PRO A 358 -15.72 -3.76 -15.93
C PRO A 358 -16.01 -3.10 -14.58
N PHE A 359 -15.29 -3.52 -13.54
CA PHE A 359 -15.45 -2.98 -12.17
C PHE A 359 -16.84 -3.04 -11.52
N ARG A 360 -17.84 -3.74 -12.08
CA ARG A 360 -19.24 -3.73 -11.57
C ARG A 360 -19.37 -3.87 -10.05
N ARG A 361 -18.58 -4.78 -9.44
CA ARG A 361 -18.57 -5.05 -7.99
C ARG A 361 -17.89 -3.99 -7.11
N PHE A 362 -17.15 -3.05 -7.71
CA PHE A 362 -16.33 -2.04 -7.03
C PHE A 362 -16.81 -0.61 -7.29
N LEU A 363 -17.17 -0.30 -8.55
CA LEU A 363 -17.54 1.06 -9.00
C LEU A 363 -18.99 1.14 -9.54
N GLY A 364 -19.71 0.02 -9.56
CA GLY A 364 -21.07 -0.04 -10.10
C GLY A 364 -21.12 0.02 -11.64
N GLU A 365 -22.34 -0.11 -12.15
CA GLU A 365 -22.62 -0.33 -13.57
C GLU A 365 -22.46 0.93 -14.44
N ARG A 366 -22.86 2.11 -13.93
CA ARG A 366 -22.71 3.41 -14.63
C ARG A 366 -21.24 3.70 -14.95
N VAL A 367 -20.36 3.59 -13.95
CA VAL A 367 -18.91 3.82 -14.09
C VAL A 367 -18.28 2.70 -14.94
N GLY A 368 -18.70 1.45 -14.74
CA GLY A 368 -18.26 0.31 -15.53
C GLY A 368 -18.48 0.50 -17.05
N ARG A 369 -19.67 0.96 -17.47
CA ARG A 369 -19.94 1.27 -18.89
C ARG A 369 -19.10 2.44 -19.42
N ALA A 370 -18.87 3.49 -18.62
CA ALA A 370 -18.03 4.61 -19.02
C ALA A 370 -16.57 4.19 -19.27
N LEU A 371 -16.00 3.39 -18.35
CA LEU A 371 -14.65 2.85 -18.48
C LEU A 371 -14.55 1.83 -19.64
N MET A 372 -15.56 0.98 -19.84
CA MET A 372 -15.63 0.05 -20.97
C MET A 372 -15.52 0.80 -22.31
N LYS A 373 -16.34 1.82 -22.52
CA LYS A 373 -16.32 2.66 -23.74
C LYS A 373 -14.97 3.36 -23.94
N MET A 374 -14.31 3.80 -22.87
CA MET A 374 -12.96 4.37 -22.94
C MET A 374 -11.93 3.35 -23.45
N PHE A 375 -12.01 2.09 -23.00
CA PHE A 375 -11.12 1.02 -23.45
C PHE A 375 -11.46 0.54 -24.88
N GLU A 376 -12.73 0.52 -25.28
CA GLU A 376 -13.18 0.21 -26.65
C GLU A 376 -12.68 1.24 -27.67
N ASN A 377 -12.74 2.53 -27.32
CA ASN A 377 -12.14 3.61 -28.12
C ASN A 377 -10.61 3.42 -28.31
N ASN A 378 -9.96 2.73 -27.36
CA ASN A 378 -8.54 2.34 -27.42
C ASN A 378 -8.35 0.89 -27.91
N ARG A 379 -9.30 0.38 -28.71
CA ARG A 379 -9.26 -0.88 -29.48
C ARG A 379 -9.27 -2.17 -28.66
N VAL A 380 -9.57 -2.10 -27.36
CA VAL A 380 -9.77 -3.29 -26.52
C VAL A 380 -11.12 -3.91 -26.83
N LYS A 381 -11.17 -5.22 -27.07
CA LYS A 381 -12.40 -5.97 -27.38
C LYS A 381 -12.95 -6.65 -26.14
N PHE A 382 -14.19 -6.36 -25.76
CA PHE A 382 -14.82 -6.98 -24.60
C PHE A 382 -15.68 -8.20 -24.95
N TYR A 383 -15.61 -9.20 -24.08
CA TYR A 383 -16.39 -10.42 -24.09
C TYR A 383 -16.98 -10.58 -22.69
N MET A 384 -18.04 -9.83 -22.42
CA MET A 384 -18.73 -9.76 -21.13
C MET A 384 -19.73 -10.92 -20.96
N GLN A 385 -20.22 -11.12 -19.73
CA GLN A 385 -21.18 -12.16 -19.37
C GLN A 385 -20.77 -13.58 -19.82
N THR A 386 -19.47 -13.87 -19.85
CA THR A 386 -18.94 -15.14 -20.35
C THR A 386 -17.60 -15.52 -19.72
N GLU A 387 -17.21 -16.78 -19.83
CA GLU A 387 -15.96 -17.29 -19.26
C GLU A 387 -15.26 -18.27 -20.20
N VAL A 388 -13.99 -18.53 -19.93
CA VAL A 388 -13.16 -19.48 -20.68
C VAL A 388 -13.62 -20.91 -20.40
N SER A 389 -14.06 -21.61 -21.46
CA SER A 389 -14.42 -23.04 -21.42
C SER A 389 -13.22 -23.95 -21.73
N GLU A 390 -12.36 -23.52 -22.65
CA GLU A 390 -11.21 -24.29 -23.13
C GLU A 390 -10.08 -23.35 -23.61
N LEU A 391 -8.85 -23.72 -23.31
CA LEU A 391 -7.62 -23.12 -23.84
C LEU A 391 -7.02 -24.09 -24.84
N ARG A 392 -6.84 -23.66 -26.09
CA ARG A 392 -6.31 -24.51 -27.17
C ARG A 392 -4.87 -24.16 -27.47
N ALA A 393 -4.07 -25.20 -27.64
CA ALA A 393 -2.65 -25.10 -27.95
C ALA A 393 -2.33 -25.50 -29.38
N GLN A 394 -1.30 -24.87 -29.94
CA GLN A 394 -0.50 -25.37 -31.04
C GLN A 394 0.94 -25.52 -30.52
N GLU A 395 1.58 -26.66 -30.73
CA GLU A 395 2.96 -26.92 -30.24
C GLU A 395 3.15 -26.62 -28.73
N GLY A 396 2.15 -27.01 -27.92
CA GLY A 396 2.11 -26.79 -26.46
C GLY A 396 1.72 -25.37 -26.01
N LYS A 397 1.74 -24.39 -26.92
CA LYS A 397 1.54 -22.96 -26.63
C LYS A 397 0.14 -22.49 -27.01
N LEU A 398 -0.41 -21.59 -26.19
CA LEU A 398 -1.73 -21.02 -26.43
C LEU A 398 -1.85 -20.45 -27.85
N LYS A 399 -2.96 -20.79 -28.51
CA LYS A 399 -3.36 -20.19 -29.79
C LYS A 399 -4.78 -19.68 -29.81
N GLU A 400 -5.69 -20.31 -29.06
CA GLU A 400 -7.09 -19.86 -28.95
C GLU A 400 -7.61 -19.97 -27.51
N VAL A 401 -8.46 -19.01 -27.14
CA VAL A 401 -9.30 -19.03 -25.94
C VAL A 401 -10.74 -19.24 -26.40
N VAL A 402 -11.32 -20.39 -26.04
CA VAL A 402 -12.73 -20.72 -26.29
C VAL A 402 -13.57 -20.24 -25.12
N LEU A 403 -14.69 -19.60 -25.42
CA LEU A 403 -15.62 -19.06 -24.42
C LEU A 403 -16.86 -19.96 -24.28
N LYS A 404 -17.55 -19.90 -23.13
CA LYS A 404 -18.86 -20.57 -22.96
C LYS A 404 -19.95 -20.02 -23.89
N SER A 405 -19.76 -18.83 -24.45
CA SER A 405 -20.59 -18.25 -25.52
C SER A 405 -20.27 -18.81 -26.93
N SER A 406 -19.54 -19.93 -27.02
CA SER A 406 -19.05 -20.59 -28.25
C SER A 406 -18.14 -19.75 -29.15
N LYS A 407 -17.91 -18.47 -28.82
CA LYS A 407 -16.92 -17.62 -29.48
C LYS A 407 -15.51 -18.13 -29.21
N VAL A 408 -14.68 -18.10 -30.25
CA VAL A 408 -13.25 -18.45 -30.19
C VAL A 408 -12.43 -17.18 -30.42
N VAL A 409 -11.51 -16.89 -29.50
CA VAL A 409 -10.67 -15.69 -29.53
C VAL A 409 -9.21 -16.11 -29.74
N ARG A 410 -8.57 -15.66 -30.82
CA ARG A 410 -7.14 -15.91 -31.06
C ARG A 410 -6.30 -15.24 -29.96
N ALA A 411 -5.39 -15.98 -29.38
CA ALA A 411 -4.56 -15.54 -28.27
C ALA A 411 -3.19 -16.23 -28.34
N ASP A 412 -2.13 -15.46 -28.45
CA ASP A 412 -0.75 -15.96 -28.36
C ASP A 412 -0.22 -15.87 -26.91
N VAL A 413 -0.91 -15.10 -26.06
CA VAL A 413 -0.71 -14.97 -24.61
C VAL A 413 -2.05 -14.72 -23.90
N CYS A 414 -2.21 -15.29 -22.70
CA CYS A 414 -3.36 -15.05 -21.82
C CYS A 414 -2.90 -14.59 -20.43
N VAL A 415 -3.55 -13.57 -19.86
CA VAL A 415 -3.32 -13.11 -18.50
C VAL A 415 -4.60 -13.26 -17.67
N ARG A 416 -4.55 -14.10 -16.64
CA ARG A 416 -5.67 -14.25 -15.70
C ARG A 416 -5.52 -13.27 -14.53
N SER A 417 -6.50 -12.39 -14.37
CA SER A 417 -6.55 -11.39 -13.28
C SER A 417 -7.55 -11.75 -12.16
N GLY A 418 -8.58 -12.54 -12.48
CA GLY A 418 -9.72 -12.76 -11.58
C GLY A 418 -9.48 -13.76 -10.44
N GLY A 419 -9.70 -13.33 -9.19
CA GLY A 419 -9.83 -14.20 -8.02
C GLY A 419 -8.51 -14.53 -7.29
N LYS A 420 -8.50 -14.23 -5.98
CA LYS A 420 -7.42 -14.51 -5.02
C LYS A 420 -7.89 -15.52 -3.97
N LEU A 421 -6.94 -16.26 -3.38
CA LEU A 421 -7.09 -17.05 -2.16
C LEU A 421 -5.98 -16.65 -1.16
N PRO A 422 -6.20 -16.72 0.16
CA PRO A 422 -5.14 -16.50 1.14
C PRO A 422 -4.05 -17.58 1.00
N ALA A 423 -2.78 -17.20 1.07
CA ALA A 423 -1.64 -18.10 0.86
C ALA A 423 -1.30 -18.95 2.10
N THR A 424 -2.32 -19.44 2.81
CA THR A 424 -2.25 -19.98 4.18
C THR A 424 -2.20 -21.51 4.26
N GLY A 425 -2.05 -22.21 3.12
CA GLY A 425 -2.11 -23.67 3.06
C GLY A 425 -1.15 -24.40 4.01
N PHE A 426 0.03 -23.82 4.26
CA PHE A 426 1.06 -24.33 5.19
C PHE A 426 0.66 -24.25 6.68
N LEU A 427 -0.41 -23.52 7.03
CA LEU A 427 -0.92 -23.38 8.40
C LEU A 427 -1.96 -24.45 8.77
N ARG A 428 -2.46 -25.25 7.81
CA ARG A 428 -3.57 -26.22 8.01
C ARG A 428 -3.29 -27.30 9.07
N GLN A 429 -2.03 -27.55 9.41
CA GLN A 429 -1.60 -28.51 10.44
C GLN A 429 -1.01 -27.83 11.69
N SER A 430 -1.04 -26.49 11.75
CA SER A 430 -0.61 -25.71 12.91
C SER A 430 -1.81 -25.39 13.82
N SER A 431 -1.55 -24.93 15.05
CA SER A 431 -2.60 -24.44 15.96
C SER A 431 -3.06 -23.00 15.67
N ILE A 432 -2.65 -22.41 14.53
CA ILE A 432 -3.06 -21.06 14.10
C ILE A 432 -4.39 -21.17 13.37
N GLY A 433 -5.41 -20.53 13.91
CA GLY A 433 -6.78 -20.59 13.40
C GLY A 433 -6.91 -19.93 12.02
N LEU A 434 -7.78 -20.50 11.20
CA LEU A 434 -8.19 -19.97 9.89
C LEU A 434 -9.72 -19.83 9.86
N ASP A 435 -10.25 -18.82 9.18
CA ASP A 435 -11.69 -18.73 8.90
C ASP A 435 -12.15 -19.80 7.89
N SER A 436 -13.46 -19.94 7.68
CA SER A 436 -14.04 -20.92 6.74
C SER A 436 -13.64 -20.71 5.27
N ARG A 437 -12.95 -19.61 4.95
CA ARG A 437 -12.41 -19.27 3.63
C ARG A 437 -10.87 -19.34 3.58
N GLY A 438 -10.23 -19.70 4.69
CA GLY A 438 -8.80 -19.88 4.84
C GLY A 438 -8.00 -18.66 5.29
N PHE A 439 -8.62 -17.53 5.64
CA PHE A 439 -7.89 -16.32 6.10
C PHE A 439 -7.53 -16.44 7.58
N ILE A 440 -6.39 -15.88 7.99
CA ILE A 440 -5.98 -15.85 9.40
C ILE A 440 -6.82 -14.80 10.15
N PRO A 441 -7.66 -15.14 11.14
CA PRO A 441 -8.39 -14.15 11.91
C PRO A 441 -7.47 -13.50 12.94
N VAL A 442 -7.41 -12.18 12.94
CA VAL A 442 -6.65 -11.40 13.93
C VAL A 442 -7.57 -10.54 14.80
N ASN A 443 -7.03 -10.03 15.91
CA ASN A 443 -7.62 -8.93 16.68
C ASN A 443 -7.14 -7.56 16.15
N LYS A 444 -7.50 -6.47 16.85
CA LYS A 444 -7.03 -5.10 16.53
C LYS A 444 -5.50 -5.01 16.47
N MET A 445 -4.83 -5.80 17.33
CA MET A 445 -3.40 -5.82 17.57
C MET A 445 -2.63 -6.69 16.55
N MET A 446 -3.29 -7.08 15.46
CA MET A 446 -2.79 -8.00 14.43
C MET A 446 -2.34 -9.38 14.98
N GLN A 447 -2.68 -9.70 16.23
CA GLN A 447 -2.37 -10.97 16.89
C GLN A 447 -3.34 -12.05 16.41
N THR A 448 -2.81 -13.26 16.21
CA THR A 448 -3.60 -14.47 15.97
C THR A 448 -4.16 -15.03 17.28
N ASN A 449 -4.80 -16.19 17.24
CA ASN A 449 -5.16 -16.96 18.45
C ASN A 449 -3.95 -17.56 19.20
N VAL A 450 -2.73 -17.45 18.66
CA VAL A 450 -1.50 -17.99 19.25
C VAL A 450 -0.66 -16.84 19.83
N PRO A 451 -0.37 -16.83 21.15
CA PRO A 451 0.46 -15.81 21.78
C PRO A 451 1.85 -15.66 21.12
N GLY A 452 2.21 -14.43 20.76
CA GLY A 452 3.47 -14.12 20.08
C GLY A 452 3.49 -14.39 18.57
N VAL A 453 2.37 -14.84 17.99
CA VAL A 453 2.19 -14.98 16.54
C VAL A 453 1.16 -13.95 16.04
N PHE A 454 1.59 -13.13 15.10
CA PHE A 454 0.84 -12.05 14.45
C PHE A 454 0.61 -12.39 12.97
N ALA A 455 -0.29 -11.67 12.29
CA ALA A 455 -0.48 -11.80 10.84
C ALA A 455 -0.86 -10.47 10.18
N ALA A 456 -0.51 -10.26 8.91
CA ALA A 456 -0.80 -9.02 8.16
C ALA A 456 -0.93 -9.22 6.63
N GLY A 457 -1.47 -8.21 5.93
CA GLY A 457 -1.65 -8.18 4.48
C GLY A 457 -2.83 -9.02 3.97
N ASP A 458 -2.85 -9.32 2.67
CA ASP A 458 -3.96 -10.03 1.98
C ASP A 458 -4.42 -11.34 2.66
N ALA A 459 -3.60 -11.96 3.52
CA ALA A 459 -3.87 -13.23 4.19
C ALA A 459 -4.84 -13.16 5.39
N VAL A 460 -5.12 -11.97 5.94
CA VAL A 460 -5.85 -11.84 7.22
C VAL A 460 -7.33 -11.49 7.09
N THR A 461 -8.09 -11.81 8.14
CA THR A 461 -9.36 -11.13 8.45
C THR A 461 -9.23 -10.36 9.75
N PHE A 462 -9.46 -9.05 9.70
CA PHE A 462 -9.20 -8.11 10.78
C PHE A 462 -10.45 -7.30 11.13
N PRO A 463 -10.68 -6.94 12.40
CA PRO A 463 -11.75 -6.03 12.78
C PRO A 463 -11.43 -4.64 12.24
N LEU A 464 -12.39 -4.04 11.53
CA LEU A 464 -12.19 -2.72 10.90
C LEU A 464 -13.20 -1.72 11.48
N ALA A 465 -12.69 -0.67 12.13
CA ALA A 465 -13.44 0.18 13.06
C ALA A 465 -14.72 0.79 12.47
N TRP A 466 -14.62 1.49 11.33
CA TRP A 466 -15.74 2.07 10.56
C TRP A 466 -16.67 1.03 9.87
N ARG A 467 -16.60 -0.24 10.26
CA ARG A 467 -17.50 -1.32 9.82
C ARG A 467 -18.08 -2.06 11.05
N ASN A 468 -18.22 -1.33 12.16
CA ASN A 468 -18.63 -1.83 13.47
C ASN A 468 -17.78 -3.03 13.90
N ASN A 469 -16.48 -2.93 13.64
CA ASN A 469 -15.46 -3.92 13.98
C ASN A 469 -15.68 -5.29 13.32
N ARG A 470 -16.62 -5.39 12.37
CA ARG A 470 -16.88 -6.58 11.57
C ARG A 470 -15.58 -7.03 10.90
N LYS A 471 -15.24 -8.31 11.06
CA LYS A 471 -14.05 -8.88 10.42
C LYS A 471 -14.19 -8.82 8.90
N VAL A 472 -13.24 -8.16 8.26
CA VAL A 472 -13.14 -8.02 6.80
C VAL A 472 -11.77 -8.48 6.30
N ASN A 473 -11.66 -8.71 4.99
CA ASN A 473 -10.38 -8.84 4.30
C ASN A 473 -10.33 -7.73 3.24
N ILE A 474 -9.24 -6.96 3.21
CA ILE A 474 -9.00 -5.88 2.23
C ILE A 474 -7.60 -6.09 1.65
N PRO A 475 -7.49 -6.76 0.48
CA PRO A 475 -6.21 -7.11 -0.12
C PRO A 475 -5.63 -5.90 -0.91
N HIS A 476 -5.27 -4.85 -0.17
CA HIS A 476 -4.82 -3.54 -0.69
C HIS A 476 -3.42 -3.14 -0.19
N TRP A 477 -2.70 -2.36 -0.99
CA TRP A 477 -1.29 -2.01 -0.78
C TRP A 477 -1.06 -1.17 0.47
N GLN A 478 -1.85 -0.12 0.69
CA GLN A 478 -1.82 0.68 1.93
C GLN A 478 -2.19 -0.16 3.15
N MET A 479 -3.17 -1.06 3.04
CA MET A 479 -3.55 -1.93 4.16
C MET A 479 -2.44 -2.89 4.55
N ALA A 480 -1.66 -3.41 3.59
CA ALA A 480 -0.47 -4.19 3.90
C ALA A 480 0.58 -3.36 4.66
N HIS A 481 0.84 -2.10 4.27
CA HIS A 481 1.77 -1.22 4.99
C HIS A 481 1.26 -0.89 6.40
N ALA A 482 0.03 -0.36 6.52
CA ALA A 482 -0.55 0.03 7.79
C ALA A 482 -0.62 -1.15 8.78
N GLN A 483 -1.00 -2.34 8.33
CA GLN A 483 -0.96 -3.56 9.15
C GLN A 483 0.47 -4.00 9.50
N GLY A 484 1.44 -3.77 8.60
CA GLY A 484 2.87 -3.99 8.84
C GLY A 484 3.44 -3.09 9.93
N MET A 485 3.08 -1.81 9.94
CA MET A 485 3.43 -0.83 10.99
C MET A 485 2.67 -1.10 12.29
N THR A 486 1.39 -1.47 12.18
CA THR A 486 0.50 -1.75 13.31
C THR A 486 0.93 -2.98 14.10
N SER A 487 1.47 -4.01 13.44
CA SER A 487 1.91 -5.26 14.10
C SER A 487 2.98 -5.05 15.20
N PRO A 488 4.10 -4.32 14.99
CA PRO A 488 5.03 -3.96 16.06
C PRO A 488 4.46 -2.92 17.02
N LEU A 489 3.76 -1.88 16.53
CA LEU A 489 3.19 -0.83 17.39
C LEU A 489 2.07 -1.33 18.32
N LEU A 490 1.53 -2.54 18.11
CA LEU A 490 0.47 -3.13 18.92
C LEU A 490 0.95 -4.29 19.81
N ALA A 491 2.07 -4.03 20.50
CA ALA A 491 2.20 -4.41 21.90
C ALA A 491 1.27 -3.57 22.84
N LEU A 492 0.66 -2.46 22.37
CA LEU A 492 -0.10 -1.45 23.16
C LEU A 492 -1.36 -0.90 22.36
N GLY A 493 -2.64 -1.09 22.77
CA GLY A 493 -3.87 -1.22 21.89
C GLY A 493 -5.03 -0.14 21.72
N TYR A 494 -6.19 -0.56 21.11
CA TYR A 494 -7.61 0.02 20.96
C TYR A 494 -7.94 1.19 19.94
N GLY A 495 -9.18 1.57 19.46
CA GLY A 495 -10.61 1.05 19.31
C GLY A 495 -11.73 2.17 19.12
N GLU A 496 -13.05 2.10 18.72
CA GLU A 496 -14.00 1.21 17.93
C GLU A 496 -15.51 1.74 17.69
N GLY A 497 -16.07 1.77 16.43
CA GLY A 497 -17.53 1.51 16.02
C GLY A 497 -18.70 2.58 15.97
N PHE A 498 -19.72 2.43 15.06
CA PHE A 498 -20.95 3.29 14.82
C PHE A 498 -22.35 2.56 14.75
N ASP A 499 -23.50 3.22 14.48
CA ASP A 499 -24.83 2.55 14.23
C ASP A 499 -25.79 3.03 13.08
N ASP A 500 -25.97 4.30 12.70
CA ASP A 500 -27.01 4.76 11.71
C ASP A 500 -26.48 5.76 10.64
N VAL A 501 -27.26 6.16 9.61
CA VAL A 501 -26.82 7.02 8.47
C VAL A 501 -27.88 8.01 7.93
N ILE A 502 -27.52 9.29 7.77
CA ILE A 502 -28.32 10.35 7.14
C ILE A 502 -27.65 10.87 5.86
N ILE A 503 -28.41 11.17 4.81
CA ILE A 503 -27.89 11.65 3.51
C ILE A 503 -28.47 13.04 3.19
N GLN A 504 -27.64 13.93 2.63
CA GLN A 504 -28.07 15.19 2.03
C GLN A 504 -27.45 15.37 0.64
N GLY A 505 -28.14 16.11 -0.24
CA GLY A 505 -27.75 16.26 -1.65
C GLY A 505 -28.29 15.13 -2.53
N ASP A 506 -27.73 15.01 -3.74
CA ASP A 506 -28.27 14.20 -4.83
C ASP A 506 -27.40 12.97 -5.13
N LEU A 507 -28.00 11.78 -5.07
CA LEU A 507 -27.35 10.49 -5.32
C LEU A 507 -27.26 10.12 -6.80
N GLU A 508 -28.14 10.67 -7.66
CA GLU A 508 -28.17 10.38 -9.10
C GLU A 508 -27.16 11.25 -9.86
N GLU A 509 -27.06 12.53 -9.50
CA GLU A 509 -26.07 13.49 -9.98
C GLU A 509 -24.69 13.35 -9.29
N LEU A 510 -24.54 12.36 -8.38
CA LEU A 510 -23.31 12.08 -7.64
C LEU A 510 -22.79 13.32 -6.87
N LYS A 511 -23.70 14.08 -6.25
CA LYS A 511 -23.39 15.31 -5.51
C LYS A 511 -24.07 15.29 -4.13
N PHE A 512 -23.50 14.54 -3.18
CA PHE A 512 -24.10 14.27 -1.88
C PHE A 512 -23.09 14.13 -0.74
N VAL A 513 -23.60 14.17 0.49
CA VAL A 513 -22.92 13.86 1.75
C VAL A 513 -23.73 12.81 2.52
N ALA A 514 -23.05 11.91 3.23
CA ALA A 514 -23.64 10.89 4.11
C ALA A 514 -22.98 10.96 5.50
N PHE A 515 -23.76 11.24 6.52
CA PHE A 515 -23.36 11.35 7.93
C PHE A 515 -23.70 10.06 8.66
N TYR A 516 -22.71 9.44 9.30
CA TYR A 516 -22.86 8.19 10.04
C TYR A 516 -22.93 8.49 11.53
N THR A 517 -23.98 8.05 12.20
CA THR A 517 -24.26 8.34 13.62
C THR A 517 -24.04 7.14 14.53
N LYS A 518 -23.99 7.41 15.83
CA LYS A 518 -24.10 6.46 16.93
C LYS A 518 -25.05 7.04 17.97
N GLY A 519 -26.29 6.56 18.02
CA GLY A 519 -27.36 7.22 18.76
C GLY A 519 -27.65 8.63 18.23
N ASP A 520 -27.60 9.65 19.10
CA ASP A 520 -27.78 11.07 18.71
C ASP A 520 -26.50 11.73 18.19
N GLU A 521 -25.34 11.05 18.16
CA GLU A 521 -24.06 11.67 17.77
C GLU A 521 -23.63 11.29 16.35
N VAL A 522 -23.24 12.24 15.50
CA VAL A 522 -22.53 11.97 14.24
C VAL A 522 -21.07 11.64 14.56
N ILE A 523 -20.56 10.52 14.06
CA ILE A 523 -19.19 10.06 14.36
C ILE A 523 -18.36 9.63 13.14
N ALA A 524 -18.95 9.59 11.94
CA ALA A 524 -18.21 9.58 10.68
C ALA A 524 -19.01 10.26 9.56
N VAL A 525 -18.37 10.53 8.42
CA VAL A 525 -18.99 11.19 7.26
C VAL A 525 -18.29 10.77 5.96
N ALA A 526 -19.02 10.75 4.84
CA ALA A 526 -18.50 10.56 3.49
C ALA A 526 -19.20 11.53 2.52
N SER A 527 -18.60 11.82 1.36
CA SER A 527 -19.22 12.66 0.32
C SER A 527 -18.75 12.30 -1.09
N MET A 528 -19.51 12.77 -2.08
CA MET A 528 -19.18 12.74 -3.50
C MET A 528 -19.47 14.12 -4.09
N ASN A 529 -18.46 14.77 -4.70
CA ASN A 529 -18.55 16.13 -5.28
C ASN A 529 -19.18 17.22 -4.37
N TYR A 530 -19.11 17.03 -3.04
CA TYR A 530 -19.72 17.90 -2.02
C TYR A 530 -18.65 18.53 -1.11
N ASP A 531 -17.46 18.73 -1.66
CA ASP A 531 -16.31 19.26 -0.94
C ASP A 531 -16.53 20.70 -0.48
N PRO A 532 -16.02 21.12 0.70
CA PRO A 532 -15.12 20.39 1.59
C PRO A 532 -15.82 19.78 2.84
N ILE A 533 -17.06 19.28 2.70
CA ILE A 533 -17.92 18.99 3.87
C ILE A 533 -17.35 17.92 4.82
N VAL A 534 -16.78 16.82 4.29
CA VAL A 534 -16.14 15.76 5.09
C VAL A 534 -15.04 16.32 5.99
N SER A 535 -14.21 17.22 5.45
CA SER A 535 -13.13 17.86 6.20
C SER A 535 -13.67 18.73 7.33
N LYS A 536 -14.65 19.60 7.05
CA LYS A 536 -15.27 20.50 8.06
C LYS A 536 -15.93 19.73 9.21
N VAL A 537 -16.68 18.68 8.89
CA VAL A 537 -17.34 17.81 9.87
C VAL A 537 -16.31 17.11 10.75
N ALA A 538 -15.21 16.65 10.14
CA ALA A 538 -14.09 16.09 10.89
C ALA A 538 -13.32 17.12 11.74
N GLU A 539 -13.36 18.43 11.45
CA GLU A 539 -12.84 19.48 12.35
C GLU A 539 -13.70 19.60 13.62
N VAL A 540 -15.02 19.63 13.47
CA VAL A 540 -15.95 19.77 14.61
C VAL A 540 -15.86 18.54 15.53
N LEU A 541 -15.74 17.33 14.97
CA LEU A 541 -15.45 16.11 15.72
C LEU A 541 -13.98 15.99 16.19
N ALA A 542 -13.10 16.93 15.80
CA ALA A 542 -11.73 17.04 16.32
C ALA A 542 -11.60 18.04 17.47
N SER A 543 -12.42 19.10 17.52
CA SER A 543 -12.46 20.04 18.64
C SER A 543 -13.18 19.53 19.90
N GLY A 544 -13.67 18.29 19.87
CA GLY A 544 -14.44 17.69 20.97
C GLY A 544 -15.92 18.07 20.99
N ARG A 545 -16.41 18.83 19.99
CA ARG A 545 -17.83 19.11 19.85
C ARG A 545 -18.54 17.92 19.20
N THR A 546 -19.40 17.24 19.97
CA THR A 546 -20.45 16.38 19.42
C THR A 546 -21.28 17.17 18.40
N ILE A 547 -21.36 16.66 17.18
CA ILE A 547 -22.39 17.05 16.21
C ILE A 547 -23.58 16.12 16.47
N ARG A 548 -24.77 16.67 16.70
CA ARG A 548 -25.96 15.85 16.92
C ARG A 548 -26.68 15.51 15.63
N LYS A 549 -27.44 14.40 15.66
CA LYS A 549 -28.23 13.89 14.55
C LYS A 549 -29.09 14.99 13.91
N ARG A 550 -29.82 15.74 14.74
CA ARG A 550 -30.66 16.88 14.34
C ARG A 550 -29.92 18.02 13.61
N GLU A 551 -28.60 18.18 13.80
CA GLU A 551 -27.79 19.21 13.11
C GLU A 551 -27.47 18.80 11.67
N VAL A 552 -27.60 17.51 11.33
CA VAL A 552 -27.39 16.97 9.97
C VAL A 552 -28.68 16.47 9.31
N GLU A 553 -29.84 16.62 9.95
CA GLU A 553 -31.16 16.29 9.36
C GLU A 553 -31.80 17.48 8.61
N THR A 554 -31.48 18.72 8.97
CA THR A 554 -32.20 19.93 8.51
C THR A 554 -31.70 20.55 7.21
N GLY A 555 -30.57 20.09 6.67
CA GLY A 555 -29.92 20.69 5.49
C GLY A 555 -29.15 21.99 5.75
N ASP A 556 -29.35 22.65 6.90
CA ASP A 556 -28.52 23.81 7.28
C ASP A 556 -27.13 23.34 7.77
N MET A 557 -26.11 23.99 7.25
CA MET A 557 -24.68 23.74 7.53
C MET A 557 -23.98 24.97 8.10
N SER A 558 -24.73 26.01 8.50
CA SER A 558 -24.23 27.21 9.18
C SER A 558 -23.32 26.90 10.38
N TRP A 559 -23.65 25.84 11.11
CA TRP A 559 -22.94 25.34 12.29
C TRP A 559 -21.55 24.72 12.01
N LEU A 560 -21.22 24.44 10.73
CA LEU A 560 -19.87 24.07 10.28
C LEU A 560 -18.97 25.29 10.02
N THR A 561 -19.54 26.50 9.95
CA THR A 561 -18.76 27.74 9.92
C THR A 561 -18.69 28.35 11.31
N GLY A 562 -17.54 28.22 11.97
CA GLY A 562 -17.29 28.71 13.32
C GLY A 562 -17.33 30.24 13.44
N LYS A 563 -18.54 30.80 13.52
CA LYS A 563 -18.84 32.12 14.09
C LYS A 563 -19.87 31.93 15.21
N GLY A 564 -19.37 31.57 16.39
CA GLY A 564 -20.16 31.46 17.61
C GLY A 564 -19.47 32.23 18.72
N SER A 565 -20.12 33.32 19.13
CA SER A 565 -19.96 34.07 20.40
C SER A 565 -18.56 34.11 21.03
#